data_AF-A0A3B6TBT2-F1
#
_entry.id   AF-A0A3B6TBT2-F1
#
_cell.length_a   1.000
_cell.length_b   1.000
_cell.length_c   1.000
_cell.angle_alpha   90.00
_cell.angle_beta   90.00
_cell.angle_gamma   90.00
#
_symmetry.space_group_name_H-M   'P 1'
#
loop_
_entity.id
_entity.type
_entity.pdbx_description
1 polymer ?
#
loop_
_entity_poly.entity_id
_entity_poly.type
_entity_poly.pdbx_seq_one_letter_code
_entity_poly.pdbx_strand_id
1 'polypeptide(L)'
;METGFVFSPADHELTDLYLGGQIAGHPVFSTFIHHADVYSAAPAELVAGREHVRDRDGNEKKKSKLRTIDDDPSKSYWHSESGKKPVEGSAVGGYVQDFVYAIKKDGHVERLGWRMKEYGLSTEHGDGDFLE
;
A
#
# COMPACT_ATOMS: atom_id res chain seq x y z
N MET A 1 -14.96 -26.88 -15.81
CA MET A 1 -14.92 -25.47 -15.38
C MET A 1 -13.65 -25.32 -14.58
N GLU A 2 -12.61 -24.74 -15.16
CA GLU A 2 -11.34 -24.53 -14.46
C GLU A 2 -11.57 -23.55 -13.31
N THR A 3 -11.19 -23.97 -12.11
CA THR A 3 -11.12 -23.15 -10.90
C THR A 3 -10.23 -21.94 -11.17
N GLY A 4 -10.79 -20.75 -10.99
CA GLY A 4 -10.25 -19.48 -11.46
C GLY A 4 -8.82 -19.18 -11.01
N PHE A 5 -8.10 -18.47 -11.87
CA PHE A 5 -6.80 -17.87 -11.55
C PHE A 5 -7.01 -16.74 -10.54
N VAL A 6 -6.33 -16.82 -9.41
CA VAL A 6 -6.31 -15.77 -8.38
C VAL A 6 -5.01 -14.98 -8.52
N PHE A 7 -5.13 -13.65 -8.53
CA PHE A 7 -3.97 -12.77 -8.43
C PHE A 7 -3.41 -12.83 -7.00
N SER A 8 -2.30 -13.56 -6.82
CA SER A 8 -1.63 -13.73 -5.54
C SER A 8 -0.09 -13.68 -5.69
N PRO A 9 0.47 -12.58 -6.22
CA PRO A 9 1.92 -12.43 -6.37
C PRO A 9 2.62 -12.34 -5.02
N ALA A 10 3.90 -12.74 -4.98
CA ALA A 10 4.79 -12.46 -3.86
C ALA A 10 5.22 -10.99 -3.83
N ASP A 11 5.68 -10.51 -2.67
CA ASP A 11 6.09 -9.10 -2.48
C ASP A 11 7.21 -8.69 -3.46
N HIS A 12 8.19 -9.56 -3.75
CA HIS A 12 9.26 -9.28 -4.71
C HIS A 12 8.76 -9.26 -6.17
N GLU A 13 7.71 -10.02 -6.50
CA GLU A 13 7.11 -9.96 -7.84
C GLU A 13 6.41 -8.60 -8.04
N LEU A 14 5.70 -8.12 -7.02
CA LEU A 14 5.06 -6.79 -7.01
C LEU A 14 6.07 -5.66 -7.26
N THR A 15 7.27 -5.74 -6.67
CA THR A 15 8.32 -4.75 -6.89
C THR A 15 9.03 -4.93 -8.24
N ASP A 16 9.44 -6.14 -8.58
CA ASP A 16 10.39 -6.36 -9.68
C ASP A 16 9.68 -6.46 -11.04
N LEU A 17 8.58 -7.22 -11.08
CA LEU A 17 7.85 -7.51 -12.33
C LEU A 17 6.79 -6.45 -12.62
N TYR A 18 6.03 -6.03 -11.60
CA TYR A 18 4.94 -5.08 -11.78
C TYR A 18 5.44 -3.63 -11.70
N LEU A 19 5.95 -3.20 -10.55
CA LEU A 19 6.37 -1.80 -10.39
C LEU A 19 7.62 -1.48 -11.23
N GLY A 20 8.66 -2.30 -11.13
CA GLY A 20 9.90 -2.18 -11.91
C GLY A 20 9.63 -2.28 -13.41
N GLY A 21 8.82 -3.26 -13.82
CA GLY A 21 8.36 -3.40 -15.20
C GLY A 21 7.63 -2.16 -15.72
N GLN A 22 6.69 -1.62 -14.94
CA GLN A 22 5.93 -0.40 -15.30
C GLN A 22 6.87 0.80 -15.47
N ILE A 23 7.84 0.99 -14.56
CA ILE A 23 8.81 2.09 -14.61
C ILE A 23 9.72 1.96 -15.83
N ALA A 24 10.16 0.74 -16.15
CA ALA A 24 10.97 0.44 -17.33
C ALA A 24 10.15 0.41 -18.64
N GLY A 25 8.85 0.70 -18.60
CA GLY A 25 7.98 0.76 -19.78
C GLY A 25 7.61 -0.60 -20.38
N HIS A 26 7.81 -1.68 -19.62
CA HIS A 26 7.33 -3.00 -20.03
C HIS A 26 5.79 -3.03 -19.98
N PRO A 27 5.13 -3.74 -20.90
CA PRO A 27 3.70 -3.98 -20.81
C PRO A 27 3.43 -4.88 -19.60
N VAL A 28 3.13 -4.26 -18.46
CA VAL A 28 2.61 -4.97 -17.30
C VAL A 28 1.18 -5.43 -17.60
N PHE A 29 0.77 -6.52 -16.97
CA PHE A 29 -0.62 -7.00 -17.02
C PHE A 29 -1.54 -6.01 -16.29
N SER A 30 -1.83 -4.88 -16.94
CA SER A 30 -2.53 -3.71 -16.40
C SER A 30 -4.03 -3.93 -16.20
N THR A 31 -4.55 -5.12 -16.51
CA THR A 31 -5.98 -5.42 -16.32
C THR A 31 -6.34 -5.55 -14.84
N PHE A 32 -5.37 -5.79 -13.96
CA PHE A 32 -5.60 -6.00 -12.51
C PHE A 32 -5.16 -4.81 -11.64
N ILE A 33 -4.34 -3.90 -12.17
CA ILE A 33 -3.79 -2.77 -11.42
C ILE A 33 -4.32 -1.47 -12.03
N HIS A 34 -5.14 -0.75 -11.26
CA HIS A 34 -5.71 0.52 -11.69
C HIS A 34 -4.85 1.70 -11.25
N HIS A 35 -4.70 2.70 -12.11
CA HIS A 35 -4.16 4.01 -11.73
C HIS A 35 -5.22 4.80 -10.96
N ALA A 36 -4.90 5.20 -9.74
CA ALA A 36 -5.77 6.02 -8.90
C ALA A 36 -4.91 6.89 -7.99
N ASP A 37 -5.42 8.07 -7.64
CA ASP A 37 -4.87 8.85 -6.54
C ASP A 37 -5.43 8.33 -5.22
N VAL A 38 -4.68 7.39 -4.63
CA VAL A 38 -5.09 6.63 -3.44
C VAL A 38 -5.20 7.51 -2.18
N TYR A 39 -4.58 8.69 -2.17
CA TYR A 39 -4.62 9.61 -1.03
C TYR A 39 -5.73 10.66 -1.13
N SER A 40 -6.50 10.67 -2.23
CA SER A 40 -7.56 11.65 -2.46
C SER A 40 -8.98 11.15 -2.15
N ALA A 41 -9.14 9.90 -1.72
CA ALA A 41 -10.46 9.31 -1.42
C ALA A 41 -10.41 8.31 -0.26
N ALA A 42 -11.56 8.06 0.38
CA ALA A 42 -11.65 7.04 1.43
C ALA A 42 -11.50 5.63 0.82
N PRO A 43 -10.95 4.64 1.55
CA PRO A 43 -10.74 3.30 1.02
C PRO A 43 -12.04 2.61 0.54
N ALA A 44 -13.17 2.90 1.17
CA ALA A 44 -14.48 2.41 0.72
C ALA A 44 -14.86 2.92 -0.68
N GLU A 45 -14.47 4.15 -1.03
CA GLU A 45 -14.70 4.72 -2.36
C GLU A 45 -13.72 4.15 -3.38
N LEU A 46 -12.46 3.91 -2.97
CA LEU A 46 -11.43 3.32 -3.83
C LEU A 46 -11.78 1.92 -4.32
N VAL A 47 -12.46 1.13 -3.48
CA VAL A 47 -12.84 -0.25 -3.82
C VAL A 47 -14.27 -0.37 -4.34
N ALA A 48 -15.06 0.72 -4.30
CA ALA A 48 -16.42 0.71 -4.82
C ALA A 48 -16.43 0.31 -6.31
N GLY A 49 -17.17 -0.73 -6.65
CA GLY A 49 -17.26 -1.25 -8.02
C GLY A 49 -16.07 -2.11 -8.47
N ARG A 50 -15.16 -2.50 -7.57
CA ARG A 50 -14.04 -3.40 -7.88
C ARG A 50 -14.28 -4.81 -7.32
N GLU A 51 -13.80 -5.83 -8.03
CA GLU A 51 -13.86 -7.21 -7.57
C GLU A 51 -12.90 -7.39 -6.38
N HIS A 52 -13.42 -7.84 -5.24
CA HIS A 52 -12.64 -8.00 -4.02
C HIS A 52 -12.04 -9.39 -3.93
N VAL A 53 -10.74 -9.47 -3.62
CA VAL A 53 -10.09 -10.73 -3.19
C VAL A 53 -10.23 -10.84 -1.66
N ARG A 54 -10.68 -12.00 -1.17
CA ARG A 54 -10.89 -12.26 0.27
C ARG A 54 -9.52 -12.44 0.95
N ASP A 55 -9.17 -11.57 1.89
CA ASP A 55 -7.92 -11.66 2.68
C ASP A 55 -8.14 -12.21 4.11
N ARG A 56 -7.05 -12.67 4.75
CA ARG A 56 -6.99 -13.35 6.05
C ARG A 56 -5.97 -12.67 6.99
N ASP A 57 -6.50 -12.16 8.12
CA ASP A 57 -5.94 -11.89 9.47
C ASP A 57 -4.79 -10.87 9.72
N GLY A 58 -5.01 -10.02 10.75
CA GLY A 58 -4.20 -10.05 11.99
C GLY A 58 -3.19 -8.92 12.30
N ASN A 59 -3.49 -8.14 13.36
CA ASN A 59 -2.58 -7.68 14.45
C ASN A 59 -1.75 -6.35 14.44
N GLU A 60 -1.71 -5.78 15.67
CA GLU A 60 -0.85 -4.91 16.51
C GLU A 60 -0.23 -3.56 16.09
N LYS A 61 -0.34 -2.59 17.04
CA LYS A 61 -0.04 -1.16 16.86
C LYS A 61 1.38 -0.78 17.30
N LYS A 62 2.12 -0.08 16.43
CA LYS A 62 3.27 0.80 16.77
C LYS A 62 3.00 2.20 16.19
N LYS A 63 3.56 3.26 16.80
CA LYS A 63 3.30 4.66 16.40
C LYS A 63 4.22 5.11 15.25
N SER A 64 3.67 5.69 14.18
CA SER A 64 4.47 6.35 13.14
C SER A 64 3.73 7.47 12.37
N LYS A 65 4.39 8.05 11.34
CA LYS A 65 4.02 9.26 10.58
C LYS A 65 2.65 9.15 9.88
N LEU A 66 1.91 10.26 9.82
CA LEU A 66 0.58 10.39 9.21
C LEU A 66 0.68 10.79 7.73
N ARG A 67 -0.21 10.29 6.88
CA ARG A 67 -0.47 10.81 5.53
C ARG A 67 -1.96 11.10 5.38
N THR A 68 -2.30 12.32 4.97
CA THR A 68 -3.67 12.84 4.90
C THR A 68 -4.47 12.21 3.78
N ILE A 69 -5.77 11.96 4.02
CA ILE A 69 -6.77 11.83 2.97
C ILE A 69 -7.62 13.09 3.04
N ASP A 70 -7.66 13.83 1.93
CA ASP A 70 -8.27 15.17 1.85
C ASP A 70 -7.42 16.26 2.54
N ASP A 71 -7.57 17.53 2.13
CA ASP A 71 -6.78 18.68 2.62
C ASP A 71 -6.98 18.97 4.14
N ASP A 72 -7.79 18.16 4.83
CA ASP A 72 -8.12 18.28 6.24
C ASP A 72 -7.61 17.09 7.08
N PRO A 73 -6.39 17.18 7.65
CA PRO A 73 -5.81 16.16 8.56
C PRO A 73 -6.64 15.90 9.82
N SER A 74 -7.67 16.71 10.08
CA SER A 74 -8.52 16.55 11.25
C SER A 74 -9.66 15.54 11.07
N LYS A 75 -9.89 15.02 9.84
CA LYS A 75 -11.02 14.13 9.53
C LYS A 75 -10.62 12.69 9.28
N SER A 76 -9.70 12.43 8.36
CA SER A 76 -9.34 11.07 7.93
C SER A 76 -7.92 10.99 7.42
N TYR A 77 -7.24 9.88 7.69
CA TYR A 77 -5.85 9.71 7.28
C TYR A 77 -5.42 8.24 7.22
N TRP A 78 -4.38 7.98 6.42
CA TRP A 78 -3.61 6.75 6.48
C TRP A 78 -2.51 6.89 7.55
N HIS A 79 -2.57 6.03 8.55
CA HIS A 79 -1.57 5.93 9.61
C HIS A 79 -0.59 4.81 9.29
N SER A 80 0.69 5.14 9.15
CA SER A 80 1.71 4.12 8.99
C SER A 80 1.81 3.26 10.27
N GLU A 81 1.87 1.94 10.14
CA GLU A 81 2.04 1.02 11.28
C GLU A 81 3.52 0.65 11.51
N SER A 82 4.37 0.79 10.48
CA SER A 82 5.81 0.56 10.56
C SER A 82 6.60 1.48 9.63
N GLY A 83 7.90 1.63 9.88
CA GLY A 83 8.80 2.21 8.89
C GLY A 83 8.83 1.38 7.59
N LYS A 84 9.48 1.93 6.55
CA LYS A 84 9.77 1.20 5.31
C LYS A 84 10.63 -0.03 5.64
N LYS A 85 10.21 -1.19 5.14
CA LYS A 85 10.96 -2.45 5.27
C LYS A 85 11.47 -2.87 3.90
N PRO A 86 12.70 -3.40 3.78
CA PRO A 86 13.17 -3.95 2.52
C PRO A 86 12.28 -5.13 2.09
N VAL A 87 12.00 -5.23 0.80
CA VAL A 87 11.33 -6.41 0.22
C VAL A 87 12.37 -7.50 0.01
N GLU A 88 12.28 -8.57 0.80
CA GLU A 88 13.18 -9.71 0.68
C GLU A 88 13.09 -10.35 -0.71
N GLY A 89 14.25 -10.59 -1.33
CA GLY A 89 14.35 -11.20 -2.64
C GLY A 89 14.14 -10.25 -3.83
N SER A 90 13.85 -8.97 -3.61
CA SER A 90 13.79 -7.98 -4.68
C SER A 90 15.18 -7.72 -5.27
N ALA A 91 15.34 -7.92 -6.58
CA ALA A 91 16.57 -7.66 -7.32
C ALA A 91 16.79 -6.16 -7.59
N VAL A 92 15.73 -5.37 -7.56
CA VAL A 92 15.75 -3.92 -7.86
C VAL A 92 15.74 -3.02 -6.62
N GLY A 93 15.83 -3.60 -5.41
CA GLY A 93 15.89 -2.82 -4.17
C GLY A 93 14.54 -2.22 -3.74
N GLY A 94 13.47 -3.02 -3.75
CA GLY A 94 12.15 -2.61 -3.30
C GLY A 94 11.98 -2.44 -1.78
N TYR A 95 11.00 -1.64 -1.38
CA TYR A 95 10.53 -1.54 0.01
C TYR A 95 9.01 -1.70 0.10
N VAL A 96 8.54 -2.13 1.26
CA VAL A 96 7.12 -2.22 1.63
C VAL A 96 6.85 -1.44 2.91
N GLN A 97 5.70 -0.78 2.98
CA GLN A 97 5.25 -0.05 4.17
C GLN A 97 3.75 -0.28 4.42
N ASP A 98 3.41 -0.64 5.65
CA ASP A 98 2.03 -0.95 6.07
C ASP A 98 1.33 0.31 6.62
N PHE A 99 0.07 0.52 6.22
CA PHE A 99 -0.78 1.62 6.69
C PHE A 99 -2.16 1.11 7.13
N VAL A 100 -2.75 1.80 8.09
CA VAL A 100 -4.13 1.61 8.55
C VAL A 100 -4.92 2.91 8.39
N TYR A 101 -6.15 2.79 7.89
CA TYR A 101 -7.04 3.94 7.79
C TYR A 101 -7.66 4.27 9.16
N ALA A 102 -7.66 5.55 9.50
CA ALA A 102 -8.31 6.06 10.69
C ALA A 102 -9.13 7.32 10.38
N ILE A 103 -10.25 7.46 11.09
CA ILE A 103 -11.10 8.65 11.07
C ILE A 103 -11.06 9.28 12.46
N LYS A 104 -10.94 10.60 12.51
CA LYS A 104 -11.01 11.36 13.75
C LYS A 104 -12.39 12.03 13.84
N LYS A 105 -13.15 11.71 14.88
CA LYS A 105 -14.48 12.28 15.18
C LYS A 105 -14.46 12.81 16.60
N ASP A 106 -14.75 14.11 16.78
CA ASP A 106 -14.83 14.76 18.10
C ASP A 106 -13.61 14.50 19.02
N GLY A 107 -12.41 14.45 18.43
CA GLY A 107 -11.17 14.16 19.15
C GLY A 107 -10.88 12.67 19.39
N HIS A 108 -11.83 11.78 19.11
CA HIS A 108 -11.64 10.33 19.17
C HIS A 108 -11.13 9.78 17.83
N VAL A 109 -10.22 8.81 17.88
CA VAL A 109 -9.67 8.15 16.68
C VAL A 109 -10.30 6.77 16.54
N GLU A 110 -11.07 6.59 15.47
CA GLU A 110 -11.72 5.35 15.08
C GLU A 110 -10.92 4.66 13.97
N ARG A 111 -10.57 3.38 14.14
CA ARG A 111 -9.91 2.57 13.11
C ARG A 111 -10.94 1.70 12.41
N LEU A 112 -11.10 1.88 11.11
CA LEU A 112 -12.16 1.22 10.32
C LEU A 112 -11.75 -0.12 9.70
N GLY A 113 -10.68 -0.75 10.18
CA GLY A 113 -10.23 -2.07 9.72
C GLY A 113 -9.55 -2.10 8.34
N TRP A 114 -9.52 -0.99 7.61
CA TRP A 114 -8.82 -0.92 6.33
C TRP A 114 -7.29 -0.92 6.51
N ARG A 115 -6.63 -1.75 5.71
CA ARG A 115 -5.17 -1.86 5.60
C ARG A 115 -4.71 -1.55 4.18
N MET A 116 -3.54 -0.93 4.04
CA MET A 116 -2.85 -0.69 2.77
C MET A 116 -1.40 -1.13 2.92
N LYS A 117 -0.85 -1.75 1.87
CA LYS A 117 0.60 -1.89 1.67
C LYS A 117 1.05 -0.97 0.55
N GLU A 118 2.00 -0.10 0.83
CA GLU A 118 2.71 0.69 -0.17
C GLU A 118 3.99 -0.03 -0.57
N TYR A 119 4.17 -0.30 -1.85
CA TYR A 119 5.42 -0.80 -2.42
C TYR A 119 6.10 0.33 -3.19
N GLY A 120 7.41 0.47 -3.02
CA GLY A 120 8.22 1.43 -3.75
C GLY A 120 9.59 0.86 -4.11
N LEU A 121 10.27 1.48 -5.07
CA LEU A 121 11.65 1.15 -5.40
C LEU A 121 12.58 2.17 -4.76
N SER A 122 13.66 1.70 -4.16
CA SER A 122 14.73 2.57 -3.72
C SER A 122 15.51 2.97 -4.97
N THR A 123 15.31 4.18 -5.48
CA THR A 123 16.28 4.71 -6.45
C THR A 123 17.60 4.78 -5.70
N GLU A 124 18.59 4.04 -6.16
CA GLU A 124 19.98 4.13 -5.74
C GLU A 124 20.56 5.50 -6.15
N HIS A 125 20.01 6.56 -5.55
CA HIS A 125 20.50 7.93 -5.50
C HIS A 125 19.73 8.64 -4.37
N GLY A 126 20.28 8.55 -3.17
CA GLY A 126 20.10 9.51 -2.07
C GLY A 126 18.68 9.69 -1.53
N ASP A 127 18.37 8.99 -0.45
CA ASP A 127 18.13 9.69 0.81
C ASP A 127 18.27 8.71 1.97
N GLY A 128 19.25 8.99 2.82
CA GLY A 128 19.57 8.23 4.01
C GLY A 128 18.43 8.29 5.02
N ASP A 129 18.02 7.12 5.50
CA ASP A 129 18.16 6.77 6.91
C ASP A 129 17.74 5.32 7.08
N PHE A 130 18.70 4.42 6.84
CA PHE A 130 18.73 3.13 7.50
C PHE A 130 19.56 3.34 8.76
N LEU A 131 18.92 3.80 9.83
CA LEU A 131 19.54 3.83 11.16
C LEU A 131 18.81 2.84 12.06
N GLU A 132 19.60 1.81 12.39
CA GLU A 132 19.63 0.89 13.55
C GLU A 132 18.47 0.92 14.55
#